data_AF-A0A8B8N6J1-F1
#
_entry.id   AF-A0A8B8N6J1-F1
#
_cell.length_a   1.000
_cell.length_b   1.000
_cell.length_c   1.000
_cell.angle_alpha   90.00
_cell.angle_beta   90.00
_cell.angle_gamma   90.00
#
_symmetry.space_group_name_H-M   'P 1'
#
loop_
_entity.id
_entity.type
_entity.pdbx_description
1 polymer ?
#
loop_
_entity_poly.entity_id
_entity_poly.type
_entity_poly.pdbx_seq_one_letter_code
_entity_poly.pdbx_strand_id
1 'polypeptide(L)'
;LGYLEHAIKLKSGNPDASIPDYFNVAAGIGVGIIFTAMLFSTKDHSHPLFWEDDTWKFLADHGRKFYRSQLVSGSGEFLRRLRQGASQLHDVATAALERLVRESFSDGAERELTLRDTLKPVLVPCYSLTSSAPLLFSFADALETDEFDFRLWEVCRATLAERSVLEQVQMWSVDGRTRCVAVGGGAVDEQPRGGGDHARATQ
;
A
#
# COMPACT_ATOMS: atom_id res chain seq x y z
N LEU A 1 16.45 -2.26 2.66
CA LEU A 1 16.44 -3.65 2.14
C LEU A 1 17.79 -3.98 1.47
N GLY A 2 18.69 -3.01 1.33
CA GLY A 2 19.83 -3.07 0.41
C GLY A 2 20.96 -3.87 0.94
N TYR A 3 21.13 -3.81 2.25
CA TYR A 3 21.96 -4.76 2.93
C TYR A 3 21.53 -6.22 2.63
N LEU A 4 20.23 -6.50 2.61
CA LEU A 4 19.72 -7.86 2.34
C LEU A 4 19.96 -8.27 0.88
N GLU A 5 19.58 -7.42 -0.09
CA GLU A 5 19.82 -7.73 -1.51
C GLU A 5 21.32 -7.84 -1.83
N HIS A 6 22.15 -6.97 -1.25
CA HIS A 6 23.59 -7.06 -1.35
C HIS A 6 24.15 -8.37 -0.74
N ALA A 7 23.64 -8.78 0.43
CA ALA A 7 24.02 -10.05 1.03
C ALA A 7 23.61 -11.25 0.17
N ILE A 8 22.43 -11.21 -0.47
CA ILE A 8 21.97 -12.23 -1.43
C ILE A 8 22.92 -12.30 -2.62
N LYS A 9 23.27 -11.17 -3.24
CA LYS A 9 24.20 -11.10 -4.38
C LYS A 9 25.58 -11.65 -4.00
N LEU A 10 26.11 -11.26 -2.84
CA LEU A 10 27.40 -11.75 -2.34
C LEU A 10 27.38 -13.25 -2.04
N LYS A 11 26.32 -13.78 -1.43
CA LYS A 11 26.24 -15.19 -1.01
C LYS A 11 25.93 -16.13 -2.16
N SER A 12 25.12 -15.68 -3.12
CA SER A 12 24.79 -16.46 -4.32
C SER A 12 25.88 -16.42 -5.38
N GLY A 13 26.73 -15.39 -5.38
CA GLY A 13 27.69 -15.13 -6.45
C GLY A 13 27.03 -14.62 -7.74
N ASN A 14 25.72 -14.35 -7.72
CA ASN A 14 24.97 -13.81 -8.85
C ASN A 14 24.72 -12.31 -8.64
N PRO A 15 25.30 -11.41 -9.45
CA PRO A 15 25.07 -9.97 -9.34
C PRO A 15 23.63 -9.55 -9.70
N ASP A 16 22.93 -10.38 -10.49
CA ASP A 16 21.54 -10.17 -10.92
C ASP A 16 20.53 -10.81 -9.96
N ALA A 17 20.97 -11.35 -8.82
CA ALA A 17 20.07 -11.90 -7.82
C ALA A 17 19.26 -10.78 -7.15
N SER A 18 17.95 -10.97 -7.08
CA SER A 18 17.00 -10.04 -6.48
C SER A 18 16.28 -10.66 -5.28
N ILE A 19 15.65 -9.83 -4.45
CA ILE A 19 14.89 -10.32 -3.28
C ILE A 19 13.78 -11.33 -3.70
N PRO A 20 12.94 -11.08 -4.72
CA PRO A 20 11.91 -12.03 -5.14
C PRO A 20 12.42 -13.42 -5.55
N ASP A 21 13.70 -13.56 -5.93
CA ASP A 21 14.26 -14.87 -6.30
C ASP A 21 14.42 -15.81 -5.10
N TYR A 22 14.56 -15.24 -3.90
CA TYR A 22 14.86 -15.98 -2.65
C TYR A 22 13.69 -16.02 -1.67
N PHE A 23 12.66 -15.20 -1.89
CA PHE A 23 11.48 -15.14 -1.03
C PHE A 23 10.23 -15.56 -1.80
N ASN A 24 9.53 -16.58 -1.29
CA ASN A 24 8.32 -17.10 -1.95
C ASN A 24 7.07 -16.23 -1.73
N VAL A 25 7.10 -15.33 -0.74
CA VAL A 25 5.99 -14.45 -0.38
C VAL A 25 6.54 -13.19 0.26
N ALA A 26 5.84 -12.07 0.06
CA ALA A 26 6.10 -10.82 0.77
C ALA A 26 4.82 -10.23 1.35
N ALA A 27 4.95 -9.47 2.43
CA ALA A 27 3.83 -8.79 3.06
C ALA A 27 4.22 -7.37 3.44
N GLY A 28 3.28 -6.43 3.32
CA GLY A 28 3.54 -5.03 3.64
C GLY A 28 2.28 -4.24 3.99
N ILE A 29 2.45 -3.19 4.78
CA ILE A 29 1.45 -2.17 5.11
C ILE A 29 2.10 -0.77 5.14
N GLY A 30 1.29 0.29 5.02
CA GLY A 30 1.78 1.67 5.06
C GLY A 30 2.81 1.95 3.95
N VAL A 31 3.94 2.57 4.28
CA VAL A 31 5.01 2.77 3.28
C VAL A 31 5.69 1.45 2.88
N GLY A 32 5.61 0.42 3.74
CA GLY A 32 6.21 -0.89 3.49
C GLY A 32 5.56 -1.64 2.33
N ILE A 33 4.25 -1.46 2.08
CA ILE A 33 3.63 -2.07 0.90
C ILE A 33 4.09 -1.43 -0.39
N ILE A 34 4.45 -0.14 -0.39
CA ILE A 34 5.00 0.52 -1.59
C ILE A 34 6.32 -0.12 -1.95
N PHE A 35 7.22 -0.29 -0.98
CA PHE A 35 8.51 -0.95 -1.21
C PHE A 35 8.35 -2.41 -1.60
N THR A 36 7.41 -3.11 -0.97
CA THR A 36 7.09 -4.49 -1.32
C THR A 36 6.61 -4.57 -2.77
N ALA A 37 5.63 -3.75 -3.16
CA ALA A 37 5.14 -3.70 -4.52
C ALA A 37 6.25 -3.29 -5.50
N MET A 38 7.10 -2.31 -5.17
CA MET A 38 8.23 -1.91 -6.02
C MET A 38 9.19 -3.06 -6.32
N LEU A 39 9.55 -3.82 -5.28
CA LEU A 39 10.50 -4.93 -5.41
C LEU A 39 9.88 -6.18 -6.02
N PHE A 40 8.57 -6.38 -5.94
CA PHE A 40 7.91 -7.60 -6.39
C PHE A 40 7.11 -7.42 -7.68
N SER A 41 6.81 -6.19 -8.11
CA SER A 41 6.10 -5.95 -9.37
C SER A 41 7.03 -6.10 -10.56
N THR A 42 6.46 -6.42 -11.72
CA THR A 42 7.20 -6.64 -12.96
C THR A 42 6.40 -6.13 -14.14
N LYS A 43 7.11 -5.65 -15.17
CA LYS A 43 6.48 -5.28 -16.47
C LYS A 43 6.51 -6.43 -17.47
N ASP A 44 7.45 -7.36 -17.32
CA ASP A 44 7.81 -8.37 -18.32
C ASP A 44 7.78 -9.81 -17.76
N HIS A 45 7.34 -9.98 -16.52
CA HIS A 45 7.31 -11.25 -15.78
C HIS A 45 8.67 -11.90 -15.52
N SER A 46 9.78 -11.20 -15.78
CA SER A 46 11.13 -11.72 -15.61
C SER A 46 11.96 -10.98 -14.56
N HIS A 47 11.76 -9.66 -14.44
CA HIS A 47 12.57 -8.83 -13.55
C HIS A 47 11.70 -7.89 -12.69
N PRO A 48 12.17 -7.59 -11.46
CA PRO A 48 11.49 -6.63 -10.61
C PRO A 48 11.59 -5.23 -11.21
N LEU A 49 10.54 -4.42 -10.99
CA LEU A 49 10.44 -3.08 -11.56
C LEU A 49 11.44 -2.10 -10.95
N PHE A 50 11.83 -2.35 -9.69
CA PHE A 50 12.83 -1.59 -8.97
C PHE A 50 13.84 -2.53 -8.31
N TRP A 51 15.11 -2.10 -8.30
CA TRP A 51 16.13 -2.70 -7.45
C TRP A 51 16.15 -2.01 -6.10
N GLU A 52 16.87 -2.57 -5.13
CA GLU A 52 16.83 -2.00 -3.80
C GLU A 52 17.37 -0.57 -3.73
N ASP A 53 18.43 -0.28 -4.49
CA ASP A 53 19.01 1.06 -4.56
C ASP A 53 18.01 2.11 -5.05
N ASP A 54 16.99 1.70 -5.81
CA ASP A 54 15.96 2.60 -6.31
C ASP A 54 14.88 2.85 -5.26
N THR A 55 14.66 1.89 -4.36
CA THR A 55 13.65 1.95 -3.30
C THR A 55 13.98 3.04 -2.27
N TRP A 56 15.24 3.13 -1.83
CA TRP A 56 15.65 4.17 -0.88
C TRP A 56 15.75 5.55 -1.54
N LYS A 57 16.19 5.63 -2.80
CA LYS A 57 16.21 6.90 -3.57
C LYS A 57 14.81 7.45 -3.73
N PHE A 58 13.85 6.58 -4.05
CA PHE A 58 12.44 6.95 -4.11
C PHE A 58 11.96 7.59 -2.81
N LEU A 59 12.31 7.02 -1.65
CA LEU A 59 12.00 7.63 -0.35
C LEU A 59 12.80 8.91 -0.09
N ALA A 60 14.06 9.01 -0.51
CA ALA A 60 14.84 10.23 -0.33
C ALA A 60 14.25 11.41 -1.13
N ASP A 61 13.85 11.15 -2.37
CA ASP A 61 13.32 12.15 -3.30
C ASP A 61 11.88 12.56 -2.95
N HIS A 62 11.07 11.60 -2.48
CA HIS A 62 9.64 11.78 -2.27
C HIS A 62 9.21 11.72 -0.81
N GLY A 63 10.10 11.38 0.13
CA GLY A 63 9.81 11.18 1.54
C GLY A 63 9.15 12.39 2.18
N ARG A 64 9.56 13.61 1.81
CA ARG A 64 8.89 14.82 2.28
C ARG A 64 7.42 14.89 1.85
N LYS A 65 7.02 14.31 0.72
CA LYS A 65 5.61 14.25 0.29
C LYS A 65 4.83 13.20 1.09
N PHE A 66 5.45 12.04 1.35
CA PHE A 66 4.88 10.99 2.23
C PHE A 66 4.65 11.50 3.66
N TYR A 67 5.68 12.07 4.30
CA TYR A 67 5.63 12.47 5.71
C TYR A 67 4.95 13.83 5.92
N ARG A 68 4.96 14.76 4.96
CA ARG A 68 4.21 16.03 5.10
C ARG A 68 2.71 15.82 4.99
N SER A 69 2.25 14.81 4.27
CA SER A 69 0.83 14.39 4.33
C SER A 69 0.47 13.88 5.74
N GLN A 70 1.39 13.15 6.40
CA GLN A 70 1.17 12.62 7.76
C GLN A 70 1.32 13.66 8.90
N LEU A 71 2.26 14.60 8.80
CA LEU A 71 2.64 15.53 9.89
C LEU A 71 1.68 16.71 10.11
N VAL A 72 0.83 17.08 9.13
CA VAL A 72 -0.03 18.28 9.25
C VAL A 72 -1.22 18.05 10.21
N SER A 73 -1.45 16.82 10.66
CA SER A 73 -2.49 16.47 11.64
C SER A 73 -1.98 16.21 13.07
N GLY A 74 -0.66 16.33 13.33
CA GLY A 74 -0.03 15.77 14.53
C GLY A 74 0.71 16.72 15.49
N SER A 75 0.44 18.04 15.50
CA SER A 75 1.04 18.92 16.53
C SER A 75 0.08 19.98 17.07
N GLY A 76 -0.16 19.91 18.38
CA GLY A 76 -1.09 20.72 19.17
C GLY A 76 -0.72 22.19 19.36
N GLU A 77 -0.08 22.86 18.40
CA GLU A 77 0.28 24.30 18.51
C GLU A 77 -0.18 25.16 17.33
N PHE A 78 -1.00 24.64 16.41
CA PHE A 78 -1.53 25.38 15.25
C PHE A 78 -3.03 25.70 15.30
N LEU A 79 -3.63 25.66 16.49
CA LEU A 79 -5.08 25.79 16.70
C LEU A 79 -5.66 27.19 16.44
N ARG A 80 -4.91 28.15 15.87
CA ARG A 80 -5.39 29.53 15.69
C ARG A 80 -5.42 30.09 14.27
N ARG A 81 -4.86 29.43 13.23
CA ARG A 81 -4.69 30.12 11.93
C ARG A 81 -5.11 29.42 10.64
N LEU A 82 -5.45 28.12 10.61
CA LEU A 82 -5.50 27.41 9.32
C LEU A 82 -6.80 26.67 8.95
N ARG A 83 -7.96 27.12 9.44
CA ARG A 83 -9.25 26.45 9.12
C ARG A 83 -9.73 26.65 7.66
N GLN A 84 -9.06 27.47 6.85
CA GLN A 84 -9.34 27.63 5.41
C GLN A 84 -8.18 27.27 4.47
N GLY A 85 -6.95 27.05 4.99
CA GLY A 85 -5.75 26.79 4.18
C GLY A 85 -5.09 25.43 4.41
N ALA A 86 -5.34 24.77 5.54
CA ALA A 86 -4.78 23.44 5.81
C ALA A 86 -5.40 22.33 4.94
N SER A 87 -6.71 22.41 4.70
CA SER A 87 -7.43 21.42 3.88
C SER A 87 -6.92 21.40 2.44
N GLN A 88 -6.71 22.57 1.82
CA GLN A 88 -6.21 22.66 0.46
C GLN A 88 -4.76 22.17 0.33
N LEU A 89 -3.90 22.46 1.31
CA LEU A 89 -2.50 22.02 1.26
C LEU A 89 -2.36 20.51 1.51
N HIS A 90 -3.25 19.95 2.33
CA HIS A 90 -3.37 18.52 2.57
C HIS A 90 -3.85 17.76 1.33
N ASP A 91 -4.88 18.28 0.65
CA ASP A 91 -5.43 17.70 -0.58
C ASP A 91 -4.38 17.70 -1.72
N VAL A 92 -3.65 18.79 -1.89
CA VAL A 92 -2.54 18.88 -2.87
C VAL A 92 -1.42 17.89 -2.57
N ALA A 93 -1.05 17.71 -1.30
CA ALA A 93 -0.01 16.75 -0.92
C ALA A 93 -0.46 15.29 -1.16
N THR A 94 -1.72 14.99 -0.87
CA THR A 94 -2.35 13.69 -1.11
C THR A 94 -2.43 13.38 -2.60
N ALA A 95 -2.87 14.34 -3.42
CA ALA A 95 -2.92 14.21 -4.87
C ALA A 95 -1.52 14.06 -5.49
N ALA A 96 -0.51 14.76 -4.96
CA ALA A 96 0.87 14.62 -5.41
C ALA A 96 1.43 13.23 -5.07
N LEU A 97 1.12 12.70 -3.89
CA LEU A 97 1.48 11.36 -3.48
C LEU A 97 0.81 10.30 -4.37
N GLU A 98 -0.50 10.44 -4.60
CA GLU A 98 -1.27 9.55 -5.46
C GLU A 98 -0.69 9.48 -6.87
N ARG A 99 -0.37 10.63 -7.48
CA ARG A 99 0.28 10.68 -8.80
C ARG A 99 1.60 9.92 -8.81
N LEU A 100 2.45 10.13 -7.81
CA LEU A 100 3.77 9.46 -7.74
C LEU A 100 3.64 7.94 -7.60
N VAL A 101 2.76 7.48 -6.72
CA VAL A 101 2.54 6.04 -6.51
C VAL A 101 1.95 5.43 -7.79
N ARG A 102 0.99 6.11 -8.43
CA ARG A 102 0.38 5.68 -9.69
C ARG A 102 1.39 5.61 -10.84
N GLU A 103 2.23 6.63 -11.00
CA GLU A 103 3.30 6.67 -12.00
C GLU A 103 4.34 5.54 -11.79
N SER A 104 4.65 5.22 -10.52
CA SER A 104 5.58 4.14 -10.18
C SER A 104 5.07 2.76 -10.57
N PHE A 105 3.74 2.58 -10.60
CA PHE A 105 3.08 1.32 -10.96
C PHE A 105 2.37 1.41 -12.32
N SER A 106 2.91 2.20 -13.23
CA SER A 106 2.46 2.29 -14.63
C SER A 106 3.52 1.72 -15.57
N ASP A 107 3.09 1.00 -16.61
CA ASP A 107 4.03 0.39 -17.56
C ASP A 107 4.60 1.39 -18.58
N GLY A 108 4.01 2.59 -18.70
CA GLY A 108 4.40 3.67 -19.60
C GLY A 108 3.50 3.80 -20.83
N ALA A 109 2.61 2.83 -21.07
CA ALA A 109 1.64 2.80 -22.17
C ALA A 109 0.18 2.96 -21.68
N GLU A 110 0.00 3.65 -20.54
CA GLU A 110 -1.26 3.85 -19.81
C GLU A 110 -1.84 2.61 -19.10
N ARG A 111 -1.16 1.46 -19.13
CA ARG A 111 -1.57 0.30 -18.34
C ARG A 111 -1.01 0.41 -16.92
N GLU A 112 -1.92 0.28 -15.96
CA GLU A 112 -1.63 0.25 -14.53
C GLU A 112 -1.37 -1.18 -14.09
N LEU A 113 -0.33 -1.39 -13.30
CA LEU A 113 0.03 -2.70 -12.79
C LEU A 113 -0.95 -3.15 -11.70
N THR A 114 -1.29 -4.43 -11.74
CA THR A 114 -2.26 -5.04 -10.83
C THR A 114 -1.58 -6.03 -9.89
N LEU A 115 -2.32 -6.62 -8.95
CA LEU A 115 -1.77 -7.63 -8.05
C LEU A 115 -1.15 -8.78 -8.84
N ARG A 116 -1.75 -9.17 -9.98
CA ARG A 116 -1.22 -10.20 -10.90
C ARG A 116 0.12 -9.86 -11.54
N ASP A 117 0.48 -8.59 -11.61
CA ASP A 117 1.76 -8.14 -12.17
C ASP A 117 2.91 -8.23 -11.14
N THR A 118 2.81 -9.15 -10.19
CA THR A 118 3.86 -9.44 -9.19
C THR A 118 4.55 -10.78 -9.47
N LEU A 119 5.86 -10.82 -9.27
CA LEU A 119 6.72 -12.00 -9.50
C LEU A 119 6.46 -13.12 -8.49
N LYS A 120 6.01 -12.77 -7.29
CA LYS A 120 5.68 -13.68 -6.19
C LYS A 120 4.47 -13.15 -5.44
N PRO A 121 3.75 -14.02 -4.71
CA PRO A 121 2.64 -13.60 -3.88
C PRO A 121 2.98 -12.42 -2.95
N VAL A 122 2.22 -11.33 -3.09
CA VAL A 122 2.23 -10.18 -2.17
C VAL A 122 0.96 -10.18 -1.34
N LEU A 123 1.10 -10.01 -0.03
CA LEU A 123 0.03 -10.01 0.95
C LEU A 123 -0.12 -8.63 1.60
N VAL A 124 -1.33 -8.08 1.55
CA VAL A 124 -1.63 -6.75 2.10
C VAL A 124 -2.78 -6.83 3.11
N PRO A 125 -2.48 -6.93 4.41
CA PRO A 125 -3.49 -6.91 5.46
C PRO A 125 -4.22 -5.57 5.49
N CYS A 126 -5.54 -5.62 5.35
CA CYS A 126 -6.43 -4.46 5.30
C CYS A 126 -7.72 -4.73 6.07
N TYR A 127 -8.51 -3.67 6.29
CA TYR A 127 -9.88 -3.78 6.76
C TYR A 127 -10.81 -3.14 5.74
N SER A 128 -11.74 -3.94 5.21
CA SER A 128 -12.74 -3.46 4.27
C SER A 128 -13.92 -2.85 5.03
N LEU A 129 -14.14 -1.55 4.82
CA LEU A 129 -15.30 -0.83 5.33
C LEU A 129 -16.57 -1.20 4.56
N THR A 130 -16.45 -1.70 3.33
CA THR A 130 -17.60 -2.14 2.53
C THR A 130 -18.23 -3.39 3.12
N SER A 131 -17.42 -4.36 3.54
CA SER A 131 -17.89 -5.61 4.15
C SER A 131 -17.83 -5.59 5.68
N SER A 132 -17.23 -4.57 6.29
CA SER A 132 -16.97 -4.48 7.73
C SER A 132 -16.18 -5.68 8.27
N ALA A 133 -15.19 -6.15 7.50
CA ALA A 133 -14.40 -7.34 7.82
C ALA A 133 -12.91 -7.17 7.47
N PRO A 134 -12.01 -7.92 8.13
CA PRO A 134 -10.63 -8.06 7.68
C PRO A 134 -10.58 -8.54 6.23
N LEU A 135 -9.70 -7.94 5.44
CA LEU A 135 -9.45 -8.27 4.05
C LEU A 135 -7.94 -8.46 3.87
N LEU A 136 -7.54 -9.50 3.15
CA LEU A 136 -6.16 -9.70 2.74
C LEU A 136 -6.13 -9.56 1.23
N PHE A 137 -5.54 -8.48 0.70
CA PHE A 137 -5.25 -8.49 -0.73
C PHE A 137 -4.13 -9.48 -0.97
N SER A 138 -4.39 -10.44 -1.84
CA SER A 138 -3.49 -11.55 -2.14
C SER A 138 -3.42 -11.74 -3.65
N PHE A 139 -2.19 -11.82 -4.15
CA PHE A 139 -1.90 -12.27 -5.52
C PHE A 139 -2.54 -13.62 -5.85
N ALA A 140 -2.62 -14.55 -4.89
CA ALA A 140 -3.20 -15.88 -5.14
C ALA A 140 -4.69 -15.76 -5.50
N ASP A 141 -5.44 -14.93 -4.77
CA ASP A 141 -6.86 -14.70 -5.03
C ASP A 141 -7.06 -13.97 -6.36
N ALA A 142 -6.15 -13.03 -6.67
CA ALA A 142 -6.13 -12.34 -7.95
C ALA A 142 -5.88 -13.32 -9.10
N LEU A 143 -5.00 -14.32 -8.99
CA LEU A 143 -4.79 -15.33 -10.04
C LEU A 143 -6.03 -16.21 -10.30
N GLU A 144 -6.84 -16.45 -9.28
CA GLU A 144 -8.03 -17.29 -9.40
C GLU A 144 -9.20 -16.57 -10.05
N THR A 145 -9.39 -15.28 -9.76
CA THR A 145 -10.50 -14.49 -10.30
C THR A 145 -10.11 -13.03 -10.55
N ASP A 146 -10.64 -12.43 -11.62
CA ASP A 146 -10.46 -10.99 -11.89
C ASP A 146 -11.11 -10.12 -10.80
N GLU A 147 -12.06 -10.69 -10.06
CA GLU A 147 -12.83 -10.04 -8.98
C GLU A 147 -11.96 -9.63 -7.78
N PHE A 148 -10.78 -10.24 -7.63
CA PHE A 148 -9.80 -9.89 -6.60
C PHE A 148 -8.50 -9.31 -7.16
N ASP A 149 -8.44 -9.02 -8.46
CA ASP A 149 -7.31 -8.31 -9.05
C ASP A 149 -7.53 -6.80 -8.96
N PHE A 150 -6.74 -6.15 -8.09
CA PHE A 150 -6.80 -4.71 -7.85
C PHE A 150 -5.51 -4.04 -8.33
N ARG A 151 -5.60 -2.75 -8.64
CA ARG A 151 -4.44 -1.96 -9.05
C ARG A 151 -3.50 -1.73 -7.87
N LEU A 152 -2.22 -1.98 -8.06
CA LEU A 152 -1.21 -1.89 -7.00
C LEU A 152 -1.16 -0.50 -6.37
N TRP A 153 -1.32 0.56 -7.18
CA TRP A 153 -1.30 1.93 -6.68
C TRP A 153 -2.50 2.23 -5.77
N GLU A 154 -3.68 1.69 -6.06
CA GLU A 154 -4.89 1.83 -5.22
C GLU A 154 -4.72 1.08 -3.90
N VAL A 155 -4.20 -0.15 -3.96
CA VAL A 155 -3.89 -0.97 -2.77
C VAL A 155 -2.86 -0.25 -1.88
N CYS A 156 -1.77 0.25 -2.46
CA CYS A 156 -0.78 1.04 -1.73
C CYS A 156 -1.42 2.27 -1.06
N ARG A 157 -2.21 3.05 -1.81
CA ARG A 157 -2.88 4.25 -1.31
C ARG A 157 -3.87 3.92 -0.18
N ALA A 158 -4.62 2.82 -0.29
CA ALA A 158 -5.56 2.38 0.74
C ALA A 158 -4.86 2.05 2.07
N THR A 159 -3.65 1.50 2.03
CA THR A 159 -2.89 1.25 3.27
C THR A 159 -2.23 2.48 3.87
N LEU A 160 -1.96 3.52 3.07
CA LEU A 160 -1.45 4.80 3.54
C LEU A 160 -2.55 5.64 4.20
N ALA A 161 -3.81 5.36 3.88
CA ALA A 161 -4.97 5.97 4.53
C ALA A 161 -5.17 5.40 5.94
N GLU A 162 -4.34 5.88 6.86
CA GLU A 162 -4.62 5.80 8.28
C GLU A 162 -5.85 6.66 8.58
N ARG A 163 -6.78 6.18 9.42
CA ARG A 163 -8.17 6.68 9.57
C ARG A 163 -8.33 8.20 9.78
N SER A 164 -7.28 8.93 10.13
CA SER A 164 -7.26 10.36 10.42
C SER A 164 -6.41 11.20 9.47
N VAL A 165 -5.68 10.57 8.54
CA VAL A 165 -4.63 11.22 7.75
C VAL A 165 -4.98 11.33 6.28
N LEU A 166 -5.58 10.33 5.62
CA LEU A 166 -5.97 10.46 4.21
C LEU A 166 -7.44 10.11 4.00
N GLU A 167 -8.04 10.72 2.98
CA GLU A 167 -9.37 10.33 2.53
C GLU A 167 -9.37 8.86 2.09
N GLN A 168 -10.41 8.14 2.50
CA GLN A 168 -10.57 6.73 2.20
C GLN A 168 -10.63 6.53 0.68
N VAL A 169 -9.85 5.57 0.19
CA VAL A 169 -9.79 5.26 -1.23
C VAL A 169 -10.84 4.22 -1.55
N GLN A 170 -11.73 4.57 -2.46
CA GLN A 170 -12.58 3.59 -3.11
C GLN A 170 -11.81 2.99 -4.29
N MET A 171 -11.67 1.68 -4.28
CA MET A 171 -11.03 0.90 -5.34
C MET A 171 -12.02 -0.08 -5.95
N TRP A 172 -11.72 -0.47 -7.18
CA TRP A 172 -12.48 -1.45 -7.93
C TRP A 172 -11.54 -2.53 -8.44
N SER A 173 -12.02 -3.77 -8.48
CA SER A 173 -11.34 -4.82 -9.22
C SER A 173 -11.24 -4.46 -10.71
N VAL A 174 -10.28 -5.06 -11.42
CA VAL A 174 -10.03 -4.79 -12.84
C VAL A 174 -11.27 -5.05 -13.70
N ASP A 175 -12.08 -6.05 -13.34
CA ASP A 175 -13.35 -6.35 -14.01
C ASP A 175 -14.53 -5.45 -13.61
N GLY A 176 -14.32 -4.54 -12.64
CA GLY A 176 -15.31 -3.60 -12.13
C GLY A 176 -16.40 -4.22 -11.26
N ARG A 177 -16.31 -5.50 -10.87
CA ARG A 177 -17.36 -6.19 -10.12
C ARG A 177 -17.25 -6.02 -8.61
N THR A 178 -16.02 -6.00 -8.10
CA THR A 178 -15.77 -5.90 -6.66
C THR A 178 -15.42 -4.46 -6.32
N ARG A 179 -16.28 -3.85 -5.51
CA ARG A 179 -16.00 -2.56 -4.88
C ARG A 179 -15.38 -2.78 -3.51
N CYS A 180 -14.25 -2.12 -3.24
CA CYS A 180 -13.66 -2.12 -1.91
C CYS A 180 -13.37 -0.69 -1.44
N VAL A 181 -13.63 -0.43 -0.16
CA VAL A 181 -13.11 0.74 0.54
C VAL A 181 -12.33 0.17 1.71
N ALA A 182 -11.00 0.28 1.67
CA ALA A 182 -10.14 -0.34 2.65
C ALA A 182 -9.23 0.66 3.35
N VAL A 183 -8.88 0.31 4.59
CA VAL A 183 -7.85 0.99 5.38
C VAL A 183 -6.76 -0.01 5.77
N GLY A 184 -5.53 0.46 5.93
CA GLY A 184 -4.40 -0.38 6.32
C GLY A 184 -4.63 -1.11 7.65
N GLY A 185 -4.19 -2.37 7.74
CA GLY A 185 -4.42 -3.23 8.90
C GLY A 185 -3.85 -2.72 10.23
N GLY A 186 -2.86 -1.81 10.20
CA GLY A 186 -2.32 -1.17 11.42
C GLY A 186 -3.35 -0.36 12.22
N ALA A 187 -4.40 0.16 11.55
CA ALA A 187 -5.48 0.89 12.21
C ALA A 187 -6.51 0.00 12.94
N VAL A 188 -6.40 -1.33 12.78
CA VAL A 188 -7.35 -2.31 13.37
C VAL A 188 -6.98 -2.64 14.82
N ASP A 189 -5.72 -2.45 15.21
CA ASP A 189 -5.23 -2.83 16.55
C ASP A 189 -5.55 -1.77 17.64
N GLU A 190 -5.97 -0.56 17.26
CA GLU A 190 -6.34 0.52 18.20
C GLU A 190 -7.85 0.58 18.53
N GLN A 191 -8.65 -0.40 18.13
CA GLN A 191 -10.03 -0.46 18.59
C GLN A 191 -10.03 -0.97 20.05
N PRO A 192 -10.48 -0.18 21.05
CA PRO A 192 -10.60 -0.72 22.39
C PRO A 192 -11.60 -1.87 22.30
N ARG A 193 -11.18 -3.06 22.75
CA ARG A 193 -12.09 -4.18 23.00
C ARG A 193 -13.02 -3.79 24.16
N GLY A 194 -13.98 -2.93 23.87
CA GLY A 194 -15.00 -2.41 24.77
C GLY A 194 -16.36 -2.79 24.23
N GLY A 195 -16.66 -4.08 24.22
CA GLY A 195 -17.96 -4.64 23.86
C GLY A 195 -18.19 -5.89 24.70
N GLY A 196 -18.16 -5.71 26.03
CA GLY A 196 -18.58 -6.74 26.95
C GLY A 196 -20.09 -6.95 26.84
N ASP A 197 -20.46 -8.21 26.59
CA ASP A 197 -21.73 -8.87 26.84
C ASP A 197 -22.95 -7.99 27.14
N HIS A 198 -23.95 -8.07 26.28
CA HIS A 198 -25.34 -8.29 26.72
C HIS A 198 -26.13 -9.03 25.63
N ALA A 199 -26.00 -10.36 25.65
CA ALA A 199 -26.92 -11.29 25.02
C ALA A 199 -27.27 -12.42 26.00
N ARG A 200 -28.35 -12.22 26.77
CA ARG A 200 -29.25 -13.23 27.40
C ARG A 200 -30.22 -12.47 28.32
N ALA A 201 -31.52 -12.71 28.38
CA ALA A 201 -32.33 -13.76 27.79
C ALA A 201 -33.79 -13.28 27.72
N THR A 202 -34.49 -13.78 26.71
CA THR A 202 -35.94 -14.01 26.73
C THR A 202 -36.28 -15.02 27.83
N GLN A 203 -36.98 -14.57 28.87
CA GLN A 203 -38.20 -15.17 29.45
C GLN A 203 -38.69 -14.29 30.61
#